data_AF-A0A455X1Z5-F1
#
_entry.id   AF-A0A455X1Z5-F1
#
_cell.length_a   1.000
_cell.length_b   1.000
_cell.length_c   1.000
_cell.angle_alpha   90.00
_cell.angle_beta   90.00
_cell.angle_gamma   90.00
#
_symmetry.space_group_name_H-M   'P 1'
#
loop_
_entity.id
_entity.type
_entity.pdbx_description
1 polymer ?
#
loop_
_entity_poly.entity_id
_entity_poly.type
_entity_poly.pdbx_seq_one_letter_code
_entity_poly.pdbx_strand_id
1 'polypeptide(L)'
;MISIQSNNCIVNSEKMLFTWLNAYEYHREREKQELLESYSKIMPTEWSRGVFLTLLVEKGKAISNLGALVEVVLGKRNALSLIL
;
A
#
# COMPACT_ATOMS: atom_id res chain seq x y z
N MET A 1 -5.21 8.98 -6.89
CA MET A 1 -4.91 8.88 -5.44
C MET A 1 -4.40 10.24 -4.95
N ILE A 2 -4.86 10.72 -3.79
CA ILE A 2 -4.38 11.96 -3.18
C ILE A 2 -3.00 11.72 -2.56
N SER A 3 -2.04 12.63 -2.77
CA SER A 3 -0.73 12.55 -2.13
C SER A 3 -0.80 13.10 -0.71
N ILE A 4 -0.48 12.28 0.28
CA ILE A 4 -0.45 12.66 1.70
C ILE A 4 1.02 12.94 2.05
N GLN A 5 1.34 14.21 2.31
CA GLN A 5 2.70 14.64 2.62
C GLN A 5 2.85 15.09 4.08
N SER A 6 4.02 14.81 4.65
CA SER A 6 4.40 15.15 6.02
C SER A 6 5.93 15.31 6.10
N ASN A 7 6.44 16.46 6.54
CA ASN A 7 7.89 16.74 6.67
C ASN A 7 8.72 16.30 5.44
N ASN A 8 8.29 16.69 4.24
CA ASN A 8 8.88 16.31 2.94
C ASN A 8 8.86 14.79 2.65
N CYS A 9 8.10 14.00 3.39
CA CYS A 9 7.87 12.57 3.15
C CYS A 9 6.46 12.33 2.63
N ILE A 10 6.32 11.47 1.62
CA ILE A 10 5.02 11.00 1.12
C ILE A 10 4.62 9.79 1.97
N VAL A 11 3.62 9.98 2.82
CA VAL A 11 3.13 8.96 3.78
C VAL A 11 2.51 7.78 3.03
N ASN A 12 1.71 8.07 2.01
CA ASN A 12 1.08 7.05 1.18
C ASN A 12 1.97 6.59 0.02
N SER A 13 3.25 6.36 0.31
CA SER A 13 4.22 5.81 -0.65
C SER A 13 4.44 4.32 -0.44
N GLU A 14 4.91 3.65 -1.49
CA GLU A 14 5.30 2.24 -1.42
C GLU A 14 6.37 2.00 -0.35
N LYS A 15 7.37 2.88 -0.26
CA LYS A 15 8.40 2.82 0.77
C LYS A 15 7.78 2.79 2.17
N MET A 16 6.85 3.69 2.46
CA MET A 16 6.21 3.77 3.77
C MET A 16 5.30 2.58 4.06
N LEU A 17 4.61 2.05 3.05
CA LEU A 17 3.86 0.80 3.17
C LEU A 17 4.76 -0.37 3.58
N PHE A 18 5.91 -0.56 2.91
CA PHE A 18 6.85 -1.62 3.26
C PHE A 18 7.49 -1.41 4.64
N THR A 19 7.75 -0.15 5.02
CA THR A 19 8.19 0.16 6.39
C THR A 19 7.13 -0.28 7.41
N TRP A 20 5.86 0.06 7.18
CA TRP A 20 4.75 -0.32 8.06
C TRP A 20 4.53 -1.83 8.15
N LEU A 21 4.53 -2.53 7.02
CA LEU A 21 4.40 -4.00 6.97
C LEU A 21 5.50 -4.68 7.78
N ASN A 22 6.76 -4.25 7.60
CA ASN A 22 7.88 -4.85 8.32
C ASN A 22 7.91 -4.46 9.80
N ALA A 23 7.43 -3.26 10.15
CA ALA A 23 7.37 -2.79 11.53
C ALA A 23 6.28 -3.49 12.36
N TYR A 24 5.11 -3.81 11.78
CA TYR A 24 3.96 -4.27 12.56
C TYR A 24 3.39 -5.63 12.13
N GLU A 25 3.46 -6.00 10.86
CA GLU A 25 2.76 -7.18 10.32
C GLU A 25 3.69 -8.39 10.10
N TYR A 26 4.92 -8.17 9.61
CA TYR A 26 5.83 -9.25 9.22
C TYR A 26 6.96 -9.48 10.24
N HIS A 27 7.98 -8.62 10.22
CA HIS A 27 9.24 -8.86 10.96
C HIS A 27 9.29 -8.21 12.33
N ARG A 28 8.35 -7.29 12.63
CA ARG A 28 8.26 -6.54 13.88
C ARG A 28 9.55 -5.77 14.21
N GLU A 29 10.17 -5.19 13.18
CA GLU A 29 11.44 -4.48 13.28
C GLU A 29 11.30 -3.18 14.09
N ARG A 30 11.97 -3.12 15.24
CA ARG A 30 11.88 -2.00 16.19
C ARG A 30 12.34 -0.66 15.60
N GLU A 31 13.42 -0.65 14.81
CA GLU A 31 13.91 0.55 14.14
C GLU A 31 12.85 1.15 13.20
N LYS A 32 12.07 0.30 12.52
CA LYS A 32 10.99 0.74 11.63
C LYS A 32 9.76 1.22 12.41
N GLN A 33 9.50 0.66 13.59
CA GLN A 33 8.47 1.18 14.50
C GLN A 33 8.84 2.58 14.99
N GLU A 34 10.08 2.77 15.47
CA GLU A 34 10.59 4.07 15.93
C GLU A 34 10.57 5.11 14.80
N LEU A 35 10.91 4.72 13.57
CA LEU A 35 10.76 5.57 12.40
C LEU A 35 9.30 5.98 12.17
N LEU A 36 8.34 5.06 12.24
CA LEU A 36 6.93 5.36 12.05
C LEU A 36 6.37 6.23 13.18
N GLU A 37 6.78 5.97 14.43
CA GLU A 37 6.46 6.76 15.60
C GLU A 37 7.05 8.17 15.52
N SER A 38 8.20 8.36 14.88
CA SER A 38 8.73 9.71 14.63
C SER A 38 7.80 10.57 13.77
N TYR A 39 6.97 9.94 12.93
CA TYR A 39 5.93 10.61 12.13
C TYR A 39 4.56 10.70 12.84
N SER A 40 4.41 10.09 14.02
CA SER A 40 3.14 10.00 14.76
C SER A 40 2.59 11.33 15.25
N LYS A 41 3.43 12.38 15.32
CA LYS A 41 3.00 13.75 15.66
C LYS A 41 1.96 14.32 14.69
N ILE A 42 1.81 13.73 13.49
CA ILE A 42 0.96 14.22 12.41
C ILE A 42 -0.17 13.24 12.09
N MET A 43 0.07 11.93 12.25
CA MET A 43 -0.95 10.89 12.07
C MET A 43 -0.74 9.80 13.12
N PRO A 44 -1.69 9.60 14.06
CA PRO A 44 -1.60 8.49 15.00
C PRO A 44 -1.37 7.17 14.27
N THR A 45 -0.55 6.29 14.84
CA THR A 45 -0.21 4.98 14.24
C THR A 45 -1.46 4.17 13.88
N GLU A 46 -2.54 4.33 14.64
CA GLU A 46 -3.81 3.67 14.34
C GLU A 46 -4.50 4.22 13.08
N TRP A 47 -4.33 5.51 12.78
CA TRP A 47 -4.91 6.14 11.59
C TRP A 47 -4.10 5.82 10.34
N SER A 48 -2.77 5.73 10.47
CA SER A 48 -1.90 5.38 9.33
C SER A 48 -2.16 3.97 8.81
N ARG A 49 -2.62 3.05 9.66
CA ARG A 49 -3.10 1.72 9.26
C ARG A 49 -4.15 1.78 8.14
N GLY A 50 -5.13 2.68 8.22
CA GLY A 50 -6.15 2.82 7.19
C GLY A 50 -5.58 3.23 5.82
N VAL A 51 -4.56 4.11 5.83
CA VAL A 51 -3.84 4.53 4.62
C VAL A 51 -3.09 3.36 3.99
N PHE A 52 -2.39 2.57 4.81
CA PHE A 52 -1.62 1.42 4.33
C PHE A 52 -2.50 0.28 3.85
N LEU A 53 -3.63 0.01 4.52
CA LEU A 53 -4.62 -0.96 4.04
C LEU A 53 -5.22 -0.54 2.70
N THR A 54 -5.51 0.75 2.52
CA THR A 54 -5.99 1.28 1.23
C THR A 54 -4.94 1.05 0.13
N LEU A 55 -3.66 1.33 0.41
CA LEU A 55 -2.58 1.04 -0.54
C LEU A 55 -2.46 -0.44 -0.91
N LEU A 56 -2.67 -1.35 0.05
CA LEU A 56 -2.68 -2.79 -0.21
C LEU A 56 -3.84 -3.21 -1.10
N VAL A 57 -5.04 -2.69 -0.84
CA VAL A 57 -6.23 -2.97 -1.67
C VAL A 57 -5.99 -2.49 -3.10
N GLU A 58 -5.48 -1.28 -3.29
CA GLU A 58 -5.18 -0.73 -4.62
C GLU A 58 -4.12 -1.56 -5.36
N LYS A 59 -3.07 -2.01 -4.65
CA LYS A 59 -2.08 -2.95 -5.21
C LYS A 59 -2.70 -4.29 -5.60
N GLY A 60 -3.58 -4.83 -4.76
CA GLY A 60 -4.31 -6.07 -5.03
C GLY A 60 -5.15 -5.95 -6.30
N LYS A 61 -5.95 -4.87 -6.44
CA LYS A 61 -6.72 -4.57 -7.65
C LYS A 61 -5.83 -4.50 -8.88
N ALA A 62 -4.69 -3.82 -8.80
CA ALA A 62 -3.74 -3.71 -9.91
C ALA A 62 -3.19 -5.08 -10.33
N ILE A 63 -2.79 -5.93 -9.37
CA ILE A 63 -2.32 -7.29 -9.65
C ILE A 63 -3.43 -8.13 -10.29
N SER A 64 -4.66 -8.07 -9.79
CA SER A 64 -5.81 -8.77 -10.38
C SER A 64 -6.13 -8.29 -11.79
N ASN A 65 -6.06 -6.98 -12.04
CA ASN A 65 -6.27 -6.41 -13.38
C ASN A 65 -5.17 -6.86 -14.36
N LEU A 66 -3.91 -6.96 -13.91
CA LEU A 66 -2.82 -7.53 -14.70
C LEU A 66 -3.04 -9.01 -15.00
N GLY A 67 -3.49 -9.79 -14.01
CA GLY A 67 -3.86 -11.20 -14.21
C GLY A 67 -4.96 -11.36 -15.26
N ALA A 68 -6.02 -10.55 -15.18
CA ALA A 68 -7.11 -10.53 -16.16
C ALA A 68 -6.62 -10.16 -17.57
N LEU A 69 -5.66 -9.24 -17.69
CA LEU A 69 -5.03 -8.92 -18.97
C LEU A 69 -4.27 -10.12 -19.55
N VAL A 70 -3.50 -10.83 -18.72
CA VAL A 70 -2.81 -12.06 -19.15
C VAL A 70 -3.80 -13.12 -19.64
N GLU A 71 -4.94 -13.29 -18.97
CA GLU A 71 -5.98 -14.22 -19.42
C GLU A 71 -6.55 -13.86 -20.80
N VAL A 72 -6.74 -12.57 -21.08
CA VAL A 72 -7.20 -12.09 -22.40
C VAL A 72 -6.16 -12.39 -23.47
N VAL A 73 -4.88 -12.10 -23.22
CA VAL A 73 -3.78 -12.39 -24.16
C VAL A 73 -3.68 -13.89 -24.45
N LEU A 74 -3.94 -14.75 -23.46
CA LEU A 74 -3.94 -16.20 -23.62
C LEU A 74 -5.23 -16.76 -24.26
N GLY A 75 -6.20 -15.92 -24.61
CA GLY A 75 -7.50 -16.35 -25.15
C GLY A 75 -8.38 -17.09 -24.15
N LYS A 76 -8.03 -17.08 -22.85
CA LYS A 76 -8.83 -17.66 -21.76
C LYS A 76 -10.02 -16.77 -21.40
N ARG A 77 -9.99 -15.50 -21.83
CA ARG A 77 -11.02 -14.50 -21.61
C ARG A 77 -11.19 -13.63 -22.84
N ASN A 78 -12.43 -13.24 -23.15
CA ASN A 78 -12.74 -12.48 -24.37
C ASN A 78 -12.60 -10.96 -24.21
N ALA A 79 -12.68 -10.45 -22.99
CA ALA A 79 -12.64 -9.01 -22.72
C ALA A 79 -12.10 -8.71 -21.32
N LEU A 80 -11.50 -7.53 -21.16
CA LEU A 80 -10.98 -7.03 -19.88
C LEU A 80 -12.10 -6.32 -19.10
N SER A 81 -12.27 -6.69 -17.83
CA SER A 81 -13.09 -5.95 -16.86
C SER A 81 -12.19 -5.49 -15.73
N LEU A 82 -12.12 -4.19 -15.50
CA LEU A 82 -11.29 -3.61 -14.45
C LEU A 82 -12.03 -3.63 -13.12
N ILE A 83 -11.31 -3.99 -12.06
CA ILE A 83 -11.75 -3.78 -10.68
C ILE A 83 -11.33 -2.36 -10.29
N LEU A 84 -12.33 -1.50 -10.01
CA LEU A 84 -12.17 -0.10 -9.59
C LEU A 84 -12.13 0.04 -8.08
#